data_AF-A0A1I4ARN8-F1
#
_entry.id   AF-A0A1I4ARN8-F1
#
_cell.length_a   1.000
_cell.length_b   1.000
_cell.length_c   1.000
_cell.angle_alpha   90.00
_cell.angle_beta   90.00
_cell.angle_gamma   90.00
#
_symmetry.space_group_name_H-M   'P 1'
#
loop_
_entity.id
_entity.type
_entity.pdbx_description
1 polymer ?
#
loop_
_entity_poly.entity_id
_entity_poly.type
_entity_poly.pdbx_seq_one_letter_code
_entity_poly.pdbx_strand_id
1 'polypeptide(L)'
;MPMKEEAIQAGKCYRTKGGEINSEKYTVLSITRGIVTYQSWTTDPNRLSLRTNTGLKALAEVIFKEIPCPNRDPNQKVDFFDPS
;
A
#
# COMPACT_ATOMS: atom_id res chain seq x y z
N MET A 1 8.58 6.99 13.48
CA MET A 1 9.81 6.41 12.91
C MET A 1 9.39 5.44 11.81
N PRO A 2 10.27 5.09 10.86
CA PRO A 2 10.00 4.00 9.93
C PRO A 2 9.67 2.71 10.68
N MET A 3 8.88 1.84 10.06
CA MET A 3 8.52 0.56 10.65
C MET A 3 9.72 -0.36 10.67
N LYS A 4 9.72 -1.31 11.61
CA LYS A 4 10.70 -2.40 11.61
C LYS A 4 10.30 -3.47 10.60
N GLU A 5 11.28 -4.19 10.08
CA GLU A 5 11.08 -5.27 9.10
C GLU A 5 10.09 -6.33 9.62
N GLU A 6 10.16 -6.67 10.90
CA GLU A 6 9.31 -7.70 11.52
C GLU A 6 7.82 -7.30 11.58
N ALA A 7 7.52 -6.00 11.45
CA ALA A 7 6.16 -5.48 11.45
C ALA A 7 5.53 -5.45 10.04
N ILE A 8 6.32 -5.76 8.99
CA ILE A 8 5.82 -5.88 7.62
C ILE A 8 5.36 -7.31 7.39
N GLN A 9 4.10 -7.47 7.01
CA GLN A 9 3.45 -8.77 6.82
C GLN A 9 2.75 -8.84 5.47
N ALA A 10 2.67 -10.04 4.91
CA ALA A 10 1.88 -10.30 3.71
C ALA A 10 0.38 -10.11 3.98
N GLY A 11 -0.35 -9.58 3.01
CA GLY A 11 -1.77 -9.26 3.11
C GLY A 11 -2.08 -7.96 3.85
N LYS A 12 -1.08 -7.25 4.36
CA LYS A 12 -1.25 -5.96 5.05
C LYS A 12 -0.99 -4.77 4.14
N CYS A 13 -1.57 -3.64 4.50
CA CYS A 13 -1.43 -2.39 3.76
C CYS A 13 -0.73 -1.34 4.60
N TYR A 14 0.06 -0.52 3.93
CA TYR A 14 0.96 0.43 4.57
C TYR A 14 0.98 1.74 3.83
N ARG A 15 1.42 2.79 4.52
CA ARG A 15 1.69 4.09 3.91
C ARG A 15 3.04 4.66 4.29
N THR A 16 3.56 5.52 3.41
CA THR A 16 4.74 6.35 3.71
C THR A 16 4.40 7.54 4.60
N LYS A 17 5.43 8.31 4.95
CA LYS A 17 5.27 9.62 5.60
C LYS A 17 4.59 10.60 4.64
N GLY A 18 3.67 11.43 5.14
CA GLY A 18 2.96 12.42 4.30
C GLY A 18 1.48 12.65 4.67
N GLY A 19 0.92 11.91 5.62
CA GLY A 19 -0.51 12.01 5.94
C GLY A 19 -1.38 11.32 4.88
N GLU A 20 -2.70 11.38 5.00
CA GLU A 20 -3.60 10.55 4.17
C GLU A 20 -3.64 10.92 2.68
N ILE A 21 -3.42 12.21 2.38
CA ILE A 21 -3.45 12.76 1.02
C ILE A 21 -2.10 12.64 0.32
N ASN A 22 -0.99 12.94 1.01
CA ASN A 22 0.35 13.01 0.39
C ASN A 22 1.21 11.77 0.63
N SER A 23 0.68 10.71 1.25
CA SER A 23 1.41 9.44 1.39
C SER A 23 1.13 8.50 0.23
N GLU A 24 2.18 7.80 -0.17
CA GLU A 24 2.04 6.63 -1.02
C GLU A 24 1.49 5.47 -0.20
N LYS A 25 0.60 4.69 -0.79
CA LYS A 25 -0.07 3.57 -0.15
C LYS A 25 0.28 2.29 -0.89
N TYR A 26 0.53 1.24 -0.14
CA TYR A 26 0.97 -0.04 -0.66
C TYR A 26 0.18 -1.18 -0.05
N THR A 27 -0.02 -2.25 -0.82
CA THR A 27 -0.50 -3.56 -0.34
C THR A 27 0.65 -4.54 -0.46
N VAL A 28 1.06 -5.18 0.62
CA VAL A 28 2.06 -6.24 0.58
C VAL A 28 1.39 -7.52 0.15
N LEU A 29 1.81 -8.07 -0.99
CA LEU A 29 1.21 -9.25 -1.60
C LEU A 29 1.90 -10.53 -1.13
N SER A 30 3.22 -10.51 -1.05
CA SER A 30 4.02 -11.65 -0.62
C SER A 30 5.38 -11.22 -0.09
N ILE A 31 5.94 -12.02 0.82
CA ILE A 31 7.31 -11.88 1.30
C ILE A 31 8.01 -13.22 1.11
N THR A 32 9.13 -13.25 0.40
CA THR A 32 9.86 -14.48 0.10
C THR A 32 11.36 -14.23 0.21
N ARG A 33 12.02 -14.90 1.16
CA ARG A 33 13.48 -14.79 1.40
C ARG A 33 13.97 -13.34 1.53
N GLY A 34 13.22 -12.50 2.25
CA GLY A 34 13.56 -11.09 2.45
C GLY A 34 13.24 -10.16 1.27
N ILE A 35 12.62 -10.67 0.20
CA ILE A 35 12.07 -9.87 -0.89
C ILE A 35 10.58 -9.68 -0.66
N VAL A 36 10.13 -8.44 -0.71
CA VAL A 36 8.72 -8.06 -0.62
C VAL A 36 8.20 -7.72 -1.99
N THR A 37 7.11 -8.37 -2.38
CA THR A 37 6.28 -7.95 -3.50
C THR A 37 5.14 -7.11 -2.95
N TYR A 38 5.11 -5.84 -3.32
CA TYR A 38 4.01 -4.96 -2.97
C TYR A 38 3.37 -4.35 -4.22
N GLN A 39 2.18 -3.82 -4.05
CA GLN A 39 1.46 -3.09 -5.08
C GLN A 39 1.09 -1.71 -4.54
N SER A 40 1.52 -0.66 -5.24
CA SER A 40 1.14 0.72 -4.90
C SER A 40 -0.27 1.02 -5.37
N TRP A 41 -0.97 1.88 -4.64
CA TRP A 41 -2.33 2.30 -4.98
C TRP A 41 -2.59 3.74 -4.55
N THR A 42 -3.54 4.38 -5.23
CA THR A 42 -3.99 5.75 -4.93
C THR A 42 -5.31 5.73 -4.17
N THR A 43 -5.85 6.87 -3.77
CA THR A 43 -7.22 6.96 -3.19
C THR A 43 -8.28 6.27 -4.06
N ASP A 44 -8.07 6.23 -5.37
CA ASP A 44 -8.83 5.37 -6.27
C ASP A 44 -8.20 3.95 -6.29
N PRO A 45 -8.91 2.93 -5.77
CA PRO A 45 -8.43 1.55 -5.73
C PRO A 45 -8.45 0.85 -7.10
N ASN A 46 -9.17 1.40 -8.08
CA ASN A 46 -9.31 0.85 -9.43
C ASN A 46 -8.33 1.49 -10.43
N ARG A 47 -7.61 2.54 -10.02
CA ARG A 47 -6.55 3.14 -10.82
C ARG A 47 -5.34 2.21 -10.92
N LEU A 48 -4.63 2.26 -12.06
CA LEU A 48 -3.46 1.43 -12.35
C LEU A 48 -2.48 1.37 -11.16
N SER A 49 -2.43 0.19 -10.54
CA SER A 49 -1.61 -0.10 -9.38
C SER A 49 -0.36 -0.86 -9.81
N LEU A 50 0.83 -0.24 -9.68
CA LEU A 50 2.09 -0.86 -10.08
C LEU A 50 2.53 -1.90 -9.05
N ARG A 51 2.98 -3.06 -9.53
CA ARG A 51 3.55 -4.13 -8.70
C ARG A 51 5.06 -4.01 -8.72
N THR A 52 5.67 -3.98 -7.55
CA THR A 52 7.12 -3.80 -7.39
C THR A 52 7.67 -4.86 -6.44
N ASN A 53 8.88 -5.35 -6.75
CA ASN A 53 9.66 -6.20 -5.86
C ASN A 53 10.80 -5.37 -5.26
N THR A 54 10.96 -5.42 -3.95
CA THR A 54 12.05 -4.72 -3.24
C THR A 54 12.54 -5.55 -2.06
N GLY A 55 13.67 -5.18 -1.47
CA GLY A 55 14.12 -5.78 -0.22
C GLY A 55 13.25 -5.34 0.96
N LEU A 56 12.98 -6.27 1.89
CA LEU A 56 12.17 -6.01 3.10
C LEU A 56 12.70 -4.82 3.90
N LYS A 57 14.01 -4.74 4.09
CA LYS A 57 14.69 -3.62 4.73
C LYS A 57 14.44 -2.27 4.06
N ALA A 58 14.62 -2.21 2.74
CA ALA A 58 14.40 -0.99 1.97
C ALA A 58 12.94 -0.53 2.06
N LEU A 59 11.99 -1.47 2.06
CA LEU A 59 10.57 -1.14 2.24
C LEU A 59 10.27 -0.64 3.67
N ALA A 60 10.89 -1.25 4.69
CA ALA A 60 10.73 -0.86 6.10
C ALA A 60 11.22 0.57 6.37
N GLU A 61 12.28 1.01 5.70
CA GLU A 61 12.83 2.36 5.83
C GLU A 61 11.88 3.47 5.36
N VAL A 62 10.94 3.16 4.46
CA VAL A 62 10.00 4.15 3.90
C VAL A 62 8.59 4.04 4.47
N ILE A 63 8.18 2.85 4.92
CA ILE A 63 6.87 2.64 5.53
C ILE A 63 6.84 3.24 6.94
N PHE A 64 5.77 3.95 7.24
CA PHE A 64 5.60 4.61 8.53
C PHE A 64 4.43 4.07 9.34
N LYS A 65 3.36 3.60 8.68
CA LYS A 65 2.13 3.17 9.35
C LYS A 65 1.42 2.07 8.58
N GLU A 66 0.92 1.07 9.29
CA GLU A 66 -0.12 0.16 8.78
C GLU A 66 -1.44 0.92 8.63
N ILE A 67 -2.16 0.65 7.55
CA ILE A 67 -3.47 1.22 7.22
C ILE A 67 -4.43 0.11 6.78
N PRO A 68 -5.74 0.35 6.86
CA PRO A 68 -6.70 -0.55 6.23
C PRO A 68 -6.40 -0.73 4.75
N CYS A 69 -6.53 -1.96 4.27
CA CYS A 69 -6.45 -2.22 2.84
C CYS A 69 -7.68 -1.65 2.13
N PRO A 70 -7.52 -1.17 0.88
CA PRO A 70 -8.65 -0.68 0.12
C PRO A 70 -9.63 -1.83 -0.12
N ASN A 71 -10.93 -1.55 -0.05
CA ASN A 71 -11.92 -2.52 -0.50
C ASN A 71 -11.79 -2.65 -2.02
N ARG A 72 -11.54 -3.86 -2.49
CA ARG A 72 -11.41 -4.18 -3.92
C ARG A 72 -12.54 -5.07 -4.41
N ASP A 73 -13.67 -5.05 -3.70
CA ASP A 73 -14.89 -5.71 -4.18
C ASP A 73 -15.29 -5.10 -5.53
N PRO A 74 -15.23 -5.87 -6.62
CA PRO A 74 -15.55 -5.37 -7.97
C PRO A 74 -17.01 -4.91 -8.11
N ASN A 75 -17.87 -5.22 -7.13
CA ASN A 75 -19.28 -4.83 -7.14
C ASN A 75 -19.57 -3.50 -6.42
N GLN A 76 -18.58 -2.92 -5.71
CA GLN A 76 -18.77 -1.65 -5.01
C GLN A 76 -18.38 -0.50 -5.93
N LYS A 77 -19.38 0.15 -6.55
CA LYS A 77 -19.18 1.37 -7.34
C LYS A 77 -18.61 2.47 -6.45
N VAL A 78 -17.47 3.03 -6.84
CA VAL A 78 -16.98 4.30 -6.31
C VAL A 78 -17.84 5.37 -6.97
N ASP A 79 -18.69 6.04 -6.21
CA ASP A 79 -19.42 7.21 -6.71
C ASP A 79 -18.39 8.30 -7.01
N PHE A 80 -18.03 8.44 -8.27
CA PHE A 80 -17.29 9.59 -8.75
C PHE A 80 -18.19 10.81 -8.53
N PHE A 81 -17.82 11.66 -7.59
CA PHE A 81 -18.42 12.99 -7.50
C PHE A 81 -17.90 13.79 -8.70
N ASP A 82 -18.72 13.88 -9.74
CA ASP A 82 -18.53 14.75 -10.89
C ASP A 82 -19.14 16.12 -10.54
N PRO A 83 -18.33 17.17 -10.28
CA PRO A 83 -18.85 18.52 -10.11
C PRO A 83 -19.10 19.13 -11.48
N SER A 84 -20.16 18.65 -12.16
CA SER A 84 -20.73 19.30 -13.34
C SER A 84 -21.78 20.33 -12.94
#